data_AF-A0A918ZMQ6-F1
#
_entry.id   AF-A0A918ZMQ6-F1
#
_cell.length_a   1.000
_cell.length_b   1.000
_cell.length_c   1.000
_cell.angle_alpha   90.00
_cell.angle_beta   90.00
_cell.angle_gamma   90.00
#
_symmetry.space_group_name_H-M   'P 1'
#
loop_
_entity.id
_entity.type
_entity.pdbx_description
1 polymer ?
#
loop_
_entity_poly.entity_id
_entity_poly.type
_entity_poly.pdbx_seq_one_letter_code
_entity_poly.pdbx_strand_id
1 'polypeptide(L)'
;MHESATMEALRLYAAPAPITFTASQRSGTACVWCERELQEREGIPLGGPPPWHPHACVPCCERRIRALQTYLDWYHHGVRCRRCPRGSCGKAGALQQAHLDAQQQAGAPPPWCVECWDVILPGAAVRPILWQGLRGLVFSYVHVCACSR
;
A
#
# COMPACT_ATOMS: atom_id res chain seq x y z
N MET A 1 -3.77 -19.25 -10.24
CA MET A 1 -2.76 -18.29 -10.74
C MET A 1 -3.02 -16.83 -10.30
N HIS A 2 -4.26 -16.40 -10.03
CA HIS A 2 -4.53 -15.01 -9.61
C HIS A 2 -4.07 -14.66 -8.19
N GLU A 3 -4.14 -15.61 -7.25
CA GLU A 3 -3.84 -15.36 -5.83
C GLU A 3 -2.37 -15.00 -5.54
N SER A 4 -1.43 -15.63 -6.26
CA SER A 4 0.01 -15.32 -6.15
C SER A 4 0.35 -13.90 -6.56
N ALA A 5 -0.30 -13.38 -7.61
CA ALA A 5 -0.08 -12.02 -8.08
C ALA A 5 -0.65 -10.99 -7.10
N THR A 6 -1.78 -11.30 -6.45
CA THR A 6 -2.37 -10.44 -5.41
C THR A 6 -1.48 -10.35 -4.18
N MET A 7 -0.92 -11.47 -3.70
CA MET A 7 -0.01 -11.46 -2.55
C MET A 7 1.30 -10.73 -2.85
N GLU A 8 1.83 -10.87 -4.07
CA GLU A 8 3.01 -10.14 -4.49
C GLU A 8 2.75 -8.63 -4.55
N ALA A 9 1.63 -8.20 -5.15
CA ALA A 9 1.23 -6.80 -5.18
C ALA A 9 1.01 -6.25 -3.77
N LEU A 10 0.41 -7.04 -2.87
CA LEU A 10 0.24 -6.69 -1.46
C LEU A 10 1.58 -6.48 -0.75
N ARG A 11 2.54 -7.38 -0.98
CA ARG A 11 3.89 -7.27 -0.43
C ARG A 11 4.58 -6.01 -0.93
N LEU A 12 4.53 -5.73 -2.23
CA LEU A 12 5.12 -4.52 -2.82
C LEU A 12 4.45 -3.23 -2.33
N TYR A 13 3.14 -3.27 -2.08
CA TYR A 13 2.36 -2.12 -1.63
C TYR A 13 2.54 -1.80 -0.15
N ALA A 14 2.55 -2.83 0.71
CA ALA A 14 2.31 -2.66 2.14
C ALA A 14 3.37 -3.28 3.06
N ALA A 15 4.26 -4.13 2.56
CA ALA A 15 5.29 -4.71 3.43
C ALA A 15 6.32 -3.63 3.80
N PRO A 16 6.68 -3.48 5.09
CA PRO A 16 7.83 -2.69 5.48
C PRO A 16 9.11 -3.17 4.77
N ALA A 17 10.13 -2.30 4.74
CA ALA A 17 11.40 -2.64 4.12
C ALA A 17 11.99 -3.90 4.80
N PRO A 18 12.52 -4.89 4.06
CA PRO A 18 12.97 -6.16 4.67
C PRO A 18 14.01 -6.00 5.78
N ILE A 19 14.78 -4.91 5.77
CA ILE A 19 15.77 -4.57 6.79
C ILE A 19 15.16 -4.20 8.14
N THR A 20 13.89 -3.79 8.18
CA THR A 20 13.19 -3.43 9.42
C THR A 20 12.55 -4.63 10.11
N PHE A 21 12.59 -5.82 9.50
CA PHE A 21 11.98 -7.01 10.08
C PHE A 21 12.87 -7.66 11.14
N THR A 22 12.23 -8.10 12.22
CA THR A 22 12.85 -8.99 13.20
C THR A 22 13.20 -10.34 12.59
N ALA A 23 13.97 -11.18 13.31
CA ALA A 23 14.24 -12.55 12.85
C ALA A 23 12.93 -13.34 12.67
N SER A 24 12.01 -13.25 13.63
CA SER A 24 10.71 -13.94 13.60
C SER A 24 9.82 -13.53 12.42
N GLN A 25 9.81 -12.24 12.07
CA GLN A 25 9.07 -11.76 10.90
C GLN A 25 9.68 -12.24 9.58
N ARG A 26 11.01 -12.33 9.50
CA ARG A 26 11.71 -12.83 8.30
C ARG A 26 11.52 -14.32 8.08
N SER A 27 11.42 -15.11 9.17
CA SER A 27 11.12 -16.54 9.12
C SER A 27 9.63 -16.87 8.98
N GLY A 28 8.75 -15.88 9.13
CA GLY A 28 7.30 -16.08 9.04
C GLY A 28 6.63 -16.59 10.31
N THR A 29 7.34 -16.60 11.44
CA THR A 29 6.79 -17.02 12.75
C THR A 29 6.09 -15.88 13.50
N ALA A 30 6.17 -14.65 12.99
CA ALA A 30 5.42 -13.50 13.49
C ALA A 30 4.85 -12.70 12.32
N CYS A 31 3.69 -12.08 12.54
CA CYS A 31 3.08 -11.20 11.54
C CYS A 31 3.97 -9.98 11.26
N VAL A 32 4.20 -9.71 9.98
CA VAL A 32 5.01 -8.55 9.54
C VAL A 32 4.41 -7.18 9.89
N TRP A 33 3.15 -7.10 10.32
CA TRP A 33 2.46 -5.83 10.60
C TRP A 33 2.09 -5.63 12.07
N CYS A 34 1.59 -6.66 12.76
CA CYS A 34 1.18 -6.53 14.17
C CYS A 34 2.08 -7.27 15.15
N GLU A 35 3.17 -7.89 14.66
CA GLU A 35 4.17 -8.62 15.47
C GLU A 35 3.64 -9.83 16.27
N ARG A 36 2.33 -10.09 16.24
CA ARG A 36 1.70 -11.27 16.83
C ARG A 36 2.37 -12.53 16.29
N GLU A 37 2.79 -13.40 17.21
CA GLU A 37 3.27 -14.73 16.88
C GLU A 37 2.21 -15.50 16.08
N LEU A 38 2.68 -16.25 15.10
CA LEU A 38 1.86 -17.07 14.22
C LEU A 38 2.12 -18.52 14.54
N GLN A 39 1.04 -19.27 14.75
CA GLN A 39 1.13 -20.72 14.85
C GLN A 39 1.44 -21.32 13.48
N GLU A 40 1.92 -22.56 13.47
CA GLU A 40 2.18 -23.29 12.24
C GLU A 40 0.92 -23.31 11.36
N ARG A 41 1.04 -22.91 10.08
CA ARG A 41 -0.05 -22.79 9.09
C ARG A 41 -1.08 -21.69 9.35
N GLU A 42 -0.95 -20.86 10.39
CA GLU A 42 -1.84 -19.72 10.62
C GLU A 42 -1.50 -18.52 9.73
N GLY A 43 -0.22 -18.38 9.36
CA GLY A 43 0.27 -17.28 8.55
C GLY A 43 -0.14 -17.42 7.07
N ILE A 44 -0.55 -16.30 6.47
CA ILE A 44 -0.66 -16.17 5.01
C ILE A 44 0.74 -15.79 4.47
N PRO A 45 1.34 -16.60 3.59
CA PRO A 45 2.63 -16.26 2.99
C PRO A 45 2.49 -15.07 2.05
N LEU A 46 3.34 -14.06 2.21
CA LEU A 46 3.36 -12.87 1.34
C LEU A 46 4.28 -13.04 0.12
N GLY A 47 4.91 -14.21 -0.01
CA GLY A 47 5.95 -14.50 -1.00
C GLY A 47 7.31 -13.91 -0.63
N GLY A 48 8.29 -14.07 -1.51
CA GLY A 48 9.67 -13.66 -1.29
C GLY A 48 10.66 -14.79 -1.60
N PRO A 49 11.91 -14.46 -1.96
CA PRO A 49 12.94 -15.48 -2.18
C PRO A 49 13.43 -16.07 -0.85
N PRO A 50 13.75 -17.38 -0.79
CA PRO A 50 14.43 -17.97 0.36
C PRO A 50 15.74 -17.24 0.73
N PRO A 51 16.11 -17.13 2.02
CA PRO A 51 15.40 -17.66 3.20
C PRO A 51 14.27 -16.76 3.72
N TRP A 52 13.91 -15.70 2.99
CA TRP A 52 12.94 -14.70 3.43
C TRP A 52 11.51 -15.10 3.10
N HIS A 53 10.75 -15.48 4.13
CA HIS A 53 9.38 -15.99 4.02
C HIS A 53 8.45 -15.19 4.95
N PRO A 54 8.21 -13.90 4.66
CA PRO A 54 7.31 -13.08 5.47
C PRO A 54 5.88 -13.62 5.44
N HIS A 55 5.24 -13.66 6.61
CA HIS A 55 3.85 -14.07 6.78
C HIS A 55 3.03 -12.97 7.45
N ALA A 56 1.72 -13.01 7.22
CA ALA A 56 0.77 -12.15 7.88
C ALA A 56 -0.34 -12.95 8.56
N CYS A 57 -0.87 -12.41 9.66
CA CYS A 57 -2.15 -12.91 10.18
C CYS A 57 -3.29 -12.50 9.24
N VAL A 58 -4.35 -13.31 9.22
CA VAL A 58 -5.55 -13.06 8.39
C VAL A 58 -6.10 -11.63 8.57
N PRO A 59 -6.31 -11.11 9.81
CA PRO A 59 -6.88 -9.77 9.97
C PRO A 59 -6.02 -8.63 9.43
N CYS A 60 -4.69 -8.75 9.49
CA CYS A 60 -3.82 -7.74 8.90
C CYS A 60 -3.76 -7.88 7.38
N CYS A 61 -3.77 -9.12 6.86
CA CYS A 61 -3.83 -9.37 5.43
C CYS A 61 -5.08 -8.76 4.79
N GLU A 62 -6.27 -9.02 5.35
CA GLU A 62 -7.54 -8.49 4.84
C GLU A 62 -7.56 -6.95 4.82
N ARG A 63 -7.12 -6.31 5.91
CA ARG A 63 -7.03 -4.84 5.99
C ARG A 63 -6.09 -4.26 4.94
N ARG A 64 -4.94 -4.90 4.70
CA ARG A 64 -3.97 -4.45 3.71
C ARG A 64 -4.42 -4.72 2.28
N ILE A 65 -5.12 -5.83 2.02
CA ILE A 65 -5.78 -6.11 0.73
C ILE A 65 -6.80 -5.04 0.43
N ARG A 66 -7.64 -4.66 1.40
CA ARG A 66 -8.63 -3.59 1.24
C ARG A 66 -7.96 -2.24 0.92
N ALA A 67 -6.87 -1.91 1.60
CA ALA A 67 -6.08 -0.71 1.30
C ALA A 67 -5.51 -0.74 -0.14
N LEU A 68 -4.97 -1.87 -0.58
CA LEU A 68 -4.48 -2.04 -1.96
C LEU A 68 -5.61 -1.92 -2.99
N GLN A 69 -6.76 -2.54 -2.74
CA GLN A 69 -7.91 -2.49 -3.66
C GLN A 69 -8.42 -1.07 -3.84
N THR A 70 -8.63 -0.34 -2.74
CA THR A 70 -9.05 1.06 -2.79
C THR A 70 -8.02 1.95 -3.49
N TYR A 71 -6.72 1.67 -3.32
CA TYR A 71 -5.67 2.36 -4.08
C TYR A 71 -5.81 2.12 -5.58
N LEU A 72 -5.96 0.86 -5.99
CA LEU A 72 -6.04 0.47 -7.40
C LEU A 72 -7.31 1.02 -8.06
N ASP A 73 -8.44 1.01 -7.36
CA ASP A 73 -9.69 1.63 -7.84
C ASP A 73 -9.52 3.14 -8.08
N TRP A 74 -8.87 3.82 -7.13
CA TRP A 74 -8.55 5.24 -7.26
C TRP A 74 -7.60 5.53 -8.43
N TYR A 75 -6.52 4.75 -8.54
CA TYR A 75 -5.56 4.86 -9.63
C TYR A 75 -6.19 4.59 -11.00
N HIS A 76 -6.95 3.50 -11.14
CA HIS A 76 -7.64 3.15 -12.38
C HIS A 76 -8.67 4.21 -12.79
N HIS A 77 -9.34 4.84 -11.81
CA HIS A 77 -10.19 5.99 -12.11
C HIS A 77 -9.38 7.16 -12.64
N GLY A 78 -8.29 7.54 -11.96
CA GLY A 78 -7.43 8.66 -12.33
C GLY A 78 -6.90 8.58 -13.76
N VAL A 79 -6.42 7.40 -14.19
CA VAL A 79 -5.87 7.20 -15.54
C VAL A 79 -6.94 7.15 -16.65
N ARG A 80 -8.20 6.86 -16.32
CA ARG A 80 -9.31 6.78 -17.30
C ARG A 80 -10.18 8.04 -17.34
N CYS A 81 -10.20 8.82 -16.26
CA CYS A 81 -11.09 9.97 -16.12
C CYS A 81 -10.48 11.23 -16.73
N ARG A 82 -11.11 11.76 -17.79
CA ARG A 82 -10.64 12.99 -18.48
C ARG A 82 -10.68 14.26 -17.62
N ARG A 83 -11.37 14.25 -16.48
CA ARG A 83 -11.45 15.39 -15.54
C ARG A 83 -10.29 15.40 -14.55
N CYS A 84 -9.79 14.24 -14.12
CA CYS A 84 -8.77 14.14 -13.08
C CYS A 84 -7.46 14.91 -13.40
N PRO A 85 -6.96 14.93 -14.65
CA PRO A 85 -5.79 15.74 -14.99
C PRO A 85 -6.00 17.25 -14.90
N ARG A 86 -7.25 17.72 -14.89
CA ARG A 86 -7.63 19.14 -14.92
C ARG A 86 -8.04 19.70 -13.55
N GLY A 87 -7.99 18.88 -12.50
CA GLY A 87 -8.35 19.28 -11.14
C GLY A 87 -9.36 18.35 -10.49
N SER A 88 -10.21 18.92 -9.64
CA SER A 88 -11.09 18.16 -8.76
C SER A 88 -12.12 17.34 -9.54
N CYS A 89 -12.17 16.05 -9.23
CA CYS A 89 -13.20 15.13 -9.69
C CYS A 89 -13.88 14.55 -8.46
N GLY A 90 -15.19 14.79 -8.28
CA GLY A 90 -15.92 14.32 -7.09
C GLY A 90 -15.79 12.82 -6.84
N LYS A 91 -15.78 11.99 -7.91
CA LYS A 91 -15.53 10.55 -7.80
C LYS A 91 -14.10 10.23 -7.36
N ALA A 92 -13.10 10.95 -7.86
CA ALA A 92 -11.72 10.78 -7.41
C ALA A 92 -11.57 11.17 -5.92
N GLY A 93 -12.25 12.22 -5.47
CA GLY A 93 -12.26 12.61 -4.05
C GLY A 93 -12.88 11.54 -3.13
N ALA A 94 -14.00 10.94 -3.55
CA ALA A 94 -14.60 9.83 -2.79
C ALA A 94 -13.68 8.59 -2.74
N LEU A 95 -13.03 8.25 -3.85
CA LEU A 95 -12.07 7.14 -3.90
C LEU A 95 -10.80 7.42 -3.08
N GLN A 96 -10.30 8.66 -3.10
CA GLN A 96 -9.22 9.11 -2.23
C GLN A 96 -9.58 8.90 -0.76
N GLN A 97 -10.75 9.39 -0.34
CA GLN A 97 -11.17 9.26 1.06
C GLN A 97 -11.30 7.80 1.48
N ALA A 98 -11.98 6.97 0.68
CA ALA A 98 -12.11 5.54 0.94
C ALA A 98 -10.75 4.84 1.06
N HIS A 99 -9.76 5.30 0.29
CA HIS A 99 -8.40 4.79 0.36
C HIS A 99 -7.68 5.19 1.65
N LEU A 100 -7.75 6.48 2.03
CA LEU A 100 -7.16 6.97 3.27
C LEU A 100 -7.76 6.30 4.51
N ASP A 101 -9.09 6.10 4.52
CA ASP A 101 -9.77 5.38 5.60
C ASP A 101 -9.28 3.92 5.70
N ALA A 102 -9.10 3.24 4.56
CA ALA A 102 -8.58 1.88 4.53
C ALA A 102 -7.12 1.79 4.97
N GLN A 103 -6.29 2.77 4.60
CA GLN A 103 -4.91 2.88 5.09
C GLN A 103 -4.85 3.06 6.62
N GLN A 104 -5.68 3.97 7.16
CA GLN A 104 -5.75 4.22 8.60
C GLN A 104 -6.18 2.95 9.35
N GLN A 105 -7.22 2.26 8.88
CA GLN A 105 -7.67 1.00 9.48
C GLN A 105 -6.59 -0.09 9.45
N ALA A 106 -5.73 -0.07 8.44
CA ALA A 106 -4.62 -1.01 8.32
C ALA A 106 -3.40 -0.62 9.18
N GLY A 107 -3.42 0.52 9.87
CA GLY A 107 -2.28 1.05 10.62
C GLY A 107 -1.13 1.46 9.71
N ALA A 108 -1.42 1.94 8.50
CA ALA A 108 -0.40 2.49 7.62
C ALA A 108 0.06 3.87 8.15
N PRO A 109 1.34 4.24 7.95
CA PRO A 109 1.76 5.61 8.19
C PRO A 109 1.02 6.56 7.24
N PRO A 110 0.91 7.85 7.57
CA PRO A 110 0.39 8.86 6.67
C PRO A 110 1.10 8.82 5.30
N PRO A 111 0.37 9.03 4.19
CA PRO A 111 0.99 9.09 2.88
C PRO A 111 1.91 10.31 2.77
N TRP A 112 2.96 10.19 1.98
CA TRP A 112 3.89 11.27 1.68
C TRP A 112 4.01 11.45 0.17
N CYS A 113 4.25 12.69 -0.26
CA CYS A 113 4.41 13.04 -1.65
C CYS A 113 5.82 12.65 -2.13
N VAL A 114 5.94 11.82 -3.16
CA VAL A 114 7.26 11.38 -3.64
C VAL A 114 8.06 12.48 -4.35
N GLU A 115 7.42 13.60 -4.72
CA GLU A 115 8.09 14.72 -5.39
C GLU A 115 8.73 15.71 -4.40
N CYS A 116 8.07 16.03 -3.28
CA CYS A 116 8.58 16.96 -2.27
C CYS A 116 8.97 16.31 -0.95
N TRP A 117 8.68 15.03 -0.77
CA TRP A 117 8.96 14.24 0.44
C TRP A 117 8.19 14.68 1.69
N ASP A 118 7.21 15.58 1.55
CA ASP A 118 6.34 16.00 2.65
C ASP A 118 5.20 15.01 2.90
N VAL A 119 4.78 14.94 4.17
CA VAL A 119 3.55 14.26 4.57
C VAL A 119 2.34 14.96 3.96
N ILE A 120 1.47 14.18 3.33
CA ILE A 120 0.22 14.67 2.76
C ILE A 120 -0.80 14.79 3.90
N LEU A 121 -1.17 16.02 4.21
CA LEU A 121 -2.14 16.32 5.26
C LEU A 121 -3.58 15.95 4.85
N PRO A 122 -4.48 15.67 5.81
CA PRO A 122 -5.90 15.48 5.53
C PRO A 122 -6.49 16.65 4.73
N GLY A 123 -7.28 16.34 3.70
CA GLY A 123 -7.89 17.34 2.83
C GLY A 123 -6.98 17.90 1.72
N ALA A 124 -5.69 17.59 1.72
CA ALA A 124 -4.80 17.96 0.63
C ALA A 124 -5.22 17.27 -0.69
N ALA A 125 -5.09 18.00 -1.79
CA ALA A 125 -5.33 17.47 -3.13
C ALA A 125 -4.13 16.61 -3.55
N VAL A 126 -4.33 15.29 -3.57
CA VAL A 126 -3.33 14.28 -3.92
C VAL A 126 -3.88 13.38 -5.03
N ARG A 127 -2.99 12.74 -5.79
CA ARG A 127 -3.33 11.65 -6.71
C ARG A 127 -2.39 10.45 -6.50
N PRO A 128 -2.87 9.22 -6.75
CA PRO A 128 -2.04 8.03 -6.71
C PRO A 128 -1.23 7.95 -8.01
N ILE A 129 -0.01 7.43 -7.92
CA ILE A 129 0.84 7.15 -9.07
C ILE A 129 1.44 5.75 -8.95
N LEU A 130 1.50 5.04 -10.07
CA LEU A 130 2.13 3.73 -10.15
C LEU A 130 3.30 3.83 -11.12
N TRP A 131 4.49 3.45 -10.68
CA TRP A 131 5.70 3.53 -11.49
C TRP A 131 6.61 2.34 -11.25
N GLN A 132 7.54 2.10 -12.19
CA GLN A 132 8.48 0.99 -12.12
C GLN A 132 9.76 1.42 -11.40
N GLY A 133 10.00 0.88 -10.20
CA GLY A 133 11.25 1.06 -9.46
C GLY A 133 12.25 -0.06 -9.74
N LEU A 134 13.42 0.04 -9.07
CA LEU A 134 14.52 -0.93 -9.18
C LEU A 134 14.14 -2.36 -8.79
N ARG A 135 13.11 -2.51 -7.94
CA ARG A 135 12.71 -3.80 -7.34
C ARG A 135 11.25 -4.18 -7.63
N GLY A 136 10.64 -3.55 -8.63
CA GLY A 136 9.24 -3.81 -9.00
C GLY A 136 8.39 -2.56 -9.04
N LEU A 137 7.07 -2.77 -9.09
CA LEU A 137 6.08 -1.70 -9.03
C LEU A 137 6.15 -0.95 -7.70
N VAL A 138 6.07 0.37 -7.79
CA VAL A 138 6.04 1.26 -6.64
C VAL A 138 4.73 2.04 -6.67
N PHE A 139 4.02 1.97 -5.54
CA PHE A 139 2.77 2.66 -5.29
C PHE A 139 3.11 3.92 -4.49
N SER A 140 2.75 5.09 -5.01
CA SER A 140 3.14 6.36 -4.40
C SER A 140 2.06 7.43 -4.58
N TYR A 141 2.27 8.56 -3.93
CA TYR A 141 1.36 9.68 -3.97
C TYR A 141 2.10 10.93 -4.45
N VAL A 142 1.38 11.82 -5.15
CA VAL A 142 1.87 13.17 -5.48
C VAL A 142 0.77 14.19 -5.26
N HIS A 143 1.15 15.41 -4.86
CA HIS A 143 0.22 16.54 -4.84
C HIS A 143 -0.33 16.79 -6.26
N VAL A 144 -1.60 17.19 -6.34
CA VAL A 144 -2.23 17.58 -7.61
C VAL A 144 -1.72 18.94 -8.07
N CYS A 145 -1.47 19.84 -7.11
CA CYS A 145 -0.82 21.13 -7.35
C CYS A 145 0.70 20.99 -7.28
N ALA A 146 1.41 21.95 -7.88
CA ALA A 146 2.86 22.00 -7.76
C ALA A 146 3.27 22.00 -6.29
N CYS A 147 4.21 21.11 -5.94
CA CYS A 147 4.76 21.10 -4.61
C CYS A 147 5.49 22.43 -4.37
N SER A 148 5.13 23.14 -3.30
CA SER A 148 5.90 24.28 -2.81
C SER A 148 7.21 23.73 -2.26
N ARG A 149 8.30 23.84 -3.03
CA ARG A 149 9.65 23.58 -2.53
C ARG A 149 10.13 24.72 -1.65
#